data_AF-A0A959M0B1-F1
#
_entry.id   AF-A0A959M0B1-F1
#
_cell.length_a   1.000
_cell.length_b   1.000
_cell.length_c   1.000
_cell.angle_alpha   90.00
_cell.angle_beta   90.00
_cell.angle_gamma   90.00
#
_symmetry.space_group_name_H-M   'P 1'
#
loop_
_entity.id
_entity.type
_entity.pdbx_description
1 polymer ?
#
loop_
_entity_poly.entity_id
_entity_poly.type
_entity_poly.pdbx_seq_one_letter_code
_entity_poly.pdbx_strand_id
1 'polypeptide(L)'
;MNIQLIKMPQKGLLLSFVFLLFCLSAKAQSNPGFENRPDIPHCMLIILNEDWAEPGEISASVVKYNLNTRRNDRLKVSLLRMPYLSNLPVIYVREFRNEAHLLEYYKDLTNEKPDFMQMNIVDLLVPLSNANYNQVLIQKSLIGYQQFFDKYYAGKLK
;
A
#
# COMPACT_ATOMS: atom_id res chain seq x y z
N MET A 1 -15.26 28.75 -49.86
CA MET A 1 -15.06 27.79 -50.96
C MET A 1 -13.83 28.24 -51.75
N ASN A 2 -12.70 27.54 -51.61
CA ASN A 2 -11.66 27.47 -52.64
C ASN A 2 -10.64 26.40 -52.22
N ILE A 3 -10.69 25.28 -52.93
CA ILE A 3 -9.74 24.18 -52.87
C ILE A 3 -8.67 24.49 -53.92
N GLN A 4 -7.40 24.52 -53.53
CA GLN A 4 -6.30 24.35 -54.48
C GLN A 4 -5.39 23.21 -54.01
N LEU A 5 -5.64 22.04 -54.60
CA LEU A 5 -4.65 20.99 -54.83
C LEU A 5 -3.69 21.49 -55.91
N ILE A 6 -2.37 21.23 -55.79
CA ILE A 6 -1.51 20.80 -56.91
C ILE A 6 -0.10 20.38 -56.40
N LYS A 7 0.25 19.15 -56.82
CA LYS A 7 1.56 18.51 -57.10
C LYS A 7 2.66 18.38 -56.03
N MET A 8 2.84 17.11 -55.63
CA MET A 8 4.16 16.50 -55.39
C MET A 8 4.93 16.26 -56.71
N PRO A 9 6.26 16.26 -56.67
CA PRO A 9 7.08 15.46 -57.59
C PRO A 9 7.63 14.22 -56.88
N GLN A 10 7.34 13.04 -57.44
CA GLN A 10 8.05 11.79 -57.15
C GLN A 10 9.43 11.80 -57.79
N LYS A 11 10.48 11.54 -57.01
CA LYS A 11 11.74 10.94 -57.49
C LYS A 11 12.38 10.12 -56.37
N GLY A 12 12.83 8.92 -56.71
CA GLY A 12 14.03 8.32 -56.11
C GLY A 12 13.80 7.32 -54.98
N LEU A 13 13.67 6.05 -55.37
CA LEU A 13 13.90 4.89 -54.53
C LEU A 13 15.41 4.77 -54.22
N LEU A 14 15.82 4.78 -52.95
CA LEU A 14 16.96 3.98 -52.49
C LEU A 14 16.91 3.80 -50.96
N LEU A 15 16.90 2.51 -50.60
CA LEU A 15 16.98 1.92 -49.27
C LEU A 15 17.95 2.67 -48.33
N SER A 16 17.44 3.11 -47.18
CA SER A 16 18.23 3.09 -45.95
C SER A 16 17.31 2.76 -44.77
N PHE A 17 17.54 1.56 -44.24
CA PHE A 17 17.04 1.07 -42.97
C PHE A 17 17.53 2.01 -41.86
N VAL A 18 16.68 2.90 -41.36
CA VAL A 18 16.86 3.50 -40.04
C VAL A 18 15.53 3.49 -39.31
N PHE A 19 15.43 2.46 -38.47
CA PHE A 19 14.46 2.30 -37.42
C PHE A 19 14.53 3.53 -36.51
N LEU A 20 13.53 4.41 -36.56
CA LEU A 20 13.29 5.36 -35.48
C LEU A 20 11.80 5.33 -35.13
N LEU A 21 11.45 4.32 -34.34
CA LEU A 21 10.38 4.45 -33.36
C LEU A 21 10.68 5.71 -32.56
N PHE A 22 9.99 6.81 -32.86
CA PHE A 22 9.65 7.77 -31.82
C PHE A 22 8.60 7.07 -30.93
N CYS A 23 9.06 6.09 -30.16
CA CYS A 23 8.45 5.81 -28.88
C CYS A 23 8.55 7.12 -28.12
N LEU A 24 7.45 7.85 -28.08
CA LEU A 24 7.18 8.73 -26.98
C LEU A 24 7.14 7.81 -25.75
N SER A 25 8.32 7.51 -25.20
CA SER A 25 8.46 7.05 -23.84
C SER A 25 7.91 8.21 -23.01
N ALA A 26 6.59 8.19 -22.79
CA ALA A 26 6.07 8.54 -21.49
C ALA A 26 7.03 7.84 -20.53
N LYS A 27 7.86 8.62 -19.83
CA LYS A 27 8.63 8.11 -18.72
C LYS A 27 7.57 7.49 -17.82
N ALA A 28 7.40 6.17 -17.93
CA ALA A 28 6.77 5.37 -16.92
C ALA A 28 7.67 5.62 -15.72
N GLN A 29 7.25 6.58 -14.89
CA GLN A 29 7.86 6.82 -13.61
C GLN A 29 7.82 5.46 -12.93
N SER A 30 9.00 4.85 -12.81
CA SER A 30 9.15 3.52 -12.25
C SER A 30 8.36 3.49 -10.95
N ASN A 31 7.34 2.62 -10.90
CA ASN A 31 6.59 2.37 -9.68
C ASN A 31 7.61 2.25 -8.54
N PRO A 32 7.42 2.95 -7.41
CA PRO A 32 8.29 2.76 -6.26
C PRO A 32 8.32 1.26 -5.97
N GLY A 33 9.50 0.71 -5.66
CA GLY A 33 9.82 -0.72 -5.65
C GLY A 33 9.06 -1.60 -4.66
N PHE A 34 7.75 -1.38 -4.49
CA PHE A 34 6.80 -2.26 -3.83
C PHE A 34 6.54 -3.47 -4.72
N GLU A 35 6.58 -4.64 -4.10
CA GLU A 35 6.43 -5.92 -4.78
C GLU A 35 5.23 -6.67 -4.21
N ASN A 36 4.46 -7.31 -5.10
CA ASN A 36 3.41 -8.24 -4.69
C ASN A 36 4.05 -9.58 -4.32
N ARG A 37 4.26 -9.79 -3.03
CA ARG A 37 4.95 -10.95 -2.44
C ARG A 37 4.02 -11.63 -1.43
N PRO A 38 3.01 -12.39 -1.88
CA PRO A 38 2.00 -12.94 -0.98
C PRO A 38 2.54 -14.06 -0.08
N ASP A 39 3.68 -14.65 -0.47
CA ASP A 39 4.34 -15.82 0.12
C ASP A 39 5.24 -15.49 1.32
N ILE A 40 5.62 -14.22 1.50
CA ILE A 40 6.56 -13.80 2.55
C ILE A 40 5.82 -13.30 3.80
N PRO A 41 6.51 -13.16 4.95
CA PRO A 41 5.90 -12.59 6.14
C PRO A 41 5.35 -11.17 5.93
N HIS A 42 4.22 -10.90 6.57
CA HIS A 42 3.48 -9.65 6.50
C HIS A 42 3.36 -8.99 7.88
N CYS A 43 2.95 -7.74 7.84
CA CYS A 43 2.66 -6.91 8.99
C CYS A 43 1.50 -5.95 8.67
N MET A 44 0.93 -5.37 9.72
CA MET A 44 -0.13 -4.37 9.59
C MET A 44 0.25 -3.13 10.38
N LEU A 45 0.06 -1.96 9.77
CA LEU A 45 0.06 -0.69 10.48
C LEU A 45 -1.39 -0.29 10.75
N ILE A 46 -1.68 0.06 11.99
CA ILE A 46 -2.93 0.69 12.40
C ILE A 46 -2.58 2.13 12.74
N ILE A 47 -3.00 3.06 11.88
CA ILE A 47 -2.75 4.49 12.06
C ILE A 47 -3.90 5.06 12.88
N LEU A 48 -3.56 5.73 13.97
CA LEU A 48 -4.53 6.31 14.88
C LEU A 48 -4.82 7.76 14.53
N ASN A 49 -6.06 8.18 14.78
CA ASN A 49 -6.45 9.58 14.80
C ASN A 49 -5.98 10.23 16.12
N GLU A 50 -5.51 11.48 16.08
CA GLU A 50 -4.89 12.15 17.24
C GLU A 50 -5.90 12.63 18.29
N ASP A 51 -7.18 12.69 17.94
CA ASP A 51 -8.12 13.60 18.58
C ASP A 51 -8.67 13.15 19.94
N TRP A 52 -8.56 11.87 20.33
CA TRP A 52 -9.40 11.40 21.45
C TRP A 52 -8.97 10.14 22.22
N ALA A 53 -7.93 9.41 21.81
CA ALA A 53 -7.52 8.19 22.48
C ALA A 53 -6.02 8.14 22.79
N GLU A 54 -5.68 7.73 24.02
CA GLU A 54 -4.29 7.54 24.43
C GLU A 54 -3.69 6.34 23.67
N PRO A 55 -2.65 6.53 22.82
CA PRO A 55 -2.17 5.48 21.94
C PRO A 55 -1.69 4.20 22.65
N GLY A 56 -1.22 4.35 23.90
CA GLY A 56 -0.84 3.21 24.74
C GLY A 56 -2.02 2.32 25.12
N GLU A 57 -3.17 2.92 25.44
CA GLU A 57 -4.40 2.19 25.78
C GLU A 57 -4.98 1.47 24.56
N ILE A 58 -4.91 2.11 23.39
CA ILE A 58 -5.32 1.48 22.13
C ILE A 58 -4.38 0.31 21.79
N SER A 59 -3.06 0.48 21.94
CA SER A 59 -2.09 -0.61 21.77
C SER A 59 -2.37 -1.78 22.72
N ALA A 60 -2.71 -1.51 23.99
CA ALA A 60 -3.07 -2.54 24.95
C ALA A 60 -4.38 -3.25 24.56
N SER A 61 -5.34 -2.52 24.00
CA SER A 61 -6.60 -3.07 23.51
C SER A 61 -6.40 -4.00 22.30
N VAL A 62 -5.50 -3.64 21.38
CA VAL A 62 -5.10 -4.52 20.26
C VAL A 62 -4.43 -5.80 20.78
N VAL A 63 -3.55 -5.70 21.79
CA VAL A 63 -2.95 -6.89 22.44
C VAL A 63 -4.03 -7.78 23.06
N LYS A 64 -4.96 -7.20 23.82
CA LYS A 64 -6.06 -7.93 24.46
C LYS A 64 -6.94 -8.63 23.44
N TYR A 65 -7.29 -7.96 22.35
CA TYR A 65 -8.03 -8.55 21.23
C TYR A 65 -7.30 -9.77 20.67
N ASN A 66 -6.01 -9.63 20.32
CA ASN A 66 -5.20 -10.72 19.78
C ASN A 66 -5.10 -11.92 20.74
N LEU A 67 -4.99 -11.68 22.05
CA LEU A 67 -4.94 -12.75 23.05
C LEU A 67 -6.25 -13.53 23.17
N ASN A 68 -7.38 -12.91 22.85
CA ASN A 68 -8.71 -13.49 22.96
C ASN A 68 -9.11 -14.22 21.68
N THR A 69 -8.81 -13.66 20.50
CA THR A 69 -9.25 -14.22 19.20
C THR A 69 -8.18 -15.06 18.53
N ARG A 70 -6.90 -14.75 18.76
CA ARG A 70 -5.77 -15.23 17.93
C ARG A 70 -4.54 -15.60 18.75
N ARG A 71 -4.75 -16.18 19.93
CA ARG A 71 -3.68 -16.55 20.87
C ARG A 71 -2.57 -17.39 20.23
N ASN A 72 -2.93 -18.30 19.32
CA ASN A 72 -1.99 -19.22 18.68
C ASN A 72 -1.15 -18.56 17.57
N ASP A 73 -1.55 -17.38 17.08
CA ASP A 73 -0.86 -16.68 15.99
C ASP A 73 0.43 -16.01 16.48
N ARG A 74 0.61 -15.86 17.81
CA ARG A 74 1.79 -15.25 18.45
C ARG A 74 2.14 -13.86 17.90
N LEU A 75 1.12 -13.10 17.50
CA LEU A 75 1.27 -11.75 16.97
C LEU A 75 1.97 -10.84 17.98
N LYS A 76 2.89 -10.01 17.50
CA LYS A 76 3.55 -8.98 18.31
C LYS A 76 2.98 -7.62 17.96
N VAL A 77 2.79 -6.79 18.97
CA VAL A 77 2.25 -5.43 18.86
C VAL A 77 3.30 -4.46 19.37
N SER A 78 3.51 -3.36 18.67
CA SER A 78 4.41 -2.28 19.09
C SER A 78 3.81 -0.93 18.76
N LEU A 79 3.89 0.02 19.68
CA LEU A 79 3.52 1.40 19.41
C LEU A 79 4.73 2.15 18.84
N LEU A 80 4.56 2.74 17.67
CA LEU A 80 5.56 3.50 16.95
C LEU A 80 5.08 4.94 16.76
N ARG A 81 6.05 5.86 16.60
CA ARG A 81 5.80 7.19 16.02
C ARG A 81 6.56 7.28 14.73
N MET A 82 5.88 7.67 13.66
CA MET A 82 6.48 7.83 12.33
C MET A 82 6.50 9.32 11.97
N PRO A 83 7.63 10.03 12.16
CA PRO A 83 7.68 11.49 11.97
C PRO A 83 7.26 11.96 10.57
N TYR A 84 7.42 11.10 9.56
CA TYR A 84 7.08 11.38 8.16
C TYR A 84 5.64 11.00 7.78
N LEU A 85 4.88 10.36 8.67
CA LEU A 85 3.44 10.14 8.53
C LEU A 85 2.70 11.07 9.50
N SER A 86 2.97 12.38 9.38
CA SER A 86 2.39 13.43 10.22
C SER A 86 2.65 13.27 11.73
N ASN A 87 3.63 12.44 12.12
CA ASN A 87 3.92 12.08 13.51
C ASN A 87 2.76 11.37 14.25
N LEU A 88 1.81 10.83 13.48
CA LEU A 88 0.67 10.09 14.01
C LEU A 88 1.17 8.87 14.81
N PRO A 89 0.48 8.50 15.90
CA PRO A 89 0.72 7.24 16.56
C PRO A 89 0.34 6.06 15.64
N VAL A 90 1.26 5.10 15.51
CA VAL A 90 1.06 3.92 14.66
C VAL A 90 1.23 2.68 15.51
N ILE A 91 0.22 1.80 15.53
CA ILE A 91 0.36 0.47 16.11
C ILE A 91 0.84 -0.47 15.01
N TYR A 92 1.98 -1.10 15.26
CA TYR A 92 2.62 -2.07 14.38
C TYR A 92 2.32 -3.50 14.86
N VAL A 93 1.52 -4.22 14.09
CA VAL A 93 1.20 -5.64 14.34
C VAL A 93 2.01 -6.49 13.37
N ARG A 94 2.74 -7.49 13.88
CA ARG A 94 3.69 -8.30 13.09
C ARG A 94 3.65 -9.78 13.46
N GLU A 95 4.43 -10.57 12.73
CA GLU A 95 4.48 -12.05 12.76
C GLU A 95 3.36 -12.72 11.93
N PHE A 96 2.79 -12.04 10.95
CA PHE A 96 1.91 -12.71 10.00
C PHE A 96 2.73 -13.56 9.04
N ARG A 97 2.43 -14.87 8.96
CA ARG A 97 3.16 -15.84 8.12
C ARG A 97 3.20 -15.48 6.64
N ASN A 98 2.08 -14.98 6.11
CA ASN A 98 1.89 -14.66 4.70
C ASN A 98 0.72 -13.68 4.52
N GLU A 99 0.42 -13.32 3.27
CA GLU A 99 -0.69 -12.41 2.94
C GLU A 99 -2.03 -12.96 3.41
N ALA A 100 -2.32 -14.24 3.16
CA ALA A 100 -3.61 -14.83 3.52
C ALA A 100 -3.89 -14.70 5.03
N HIS A 101 -2.89 -14.98 5.86
CA HIS A 101 -3.00 -14.84 7.32
C HIS A 101 -3.26 -13.39 7.77
N LEU A 102 -2.64 -12.42 7.11
CA LEU A 102 -2.87 -11.00 7.36
C LEU A 102 -4.26 -10.54 6.90
N LEU A 103 -4.72 -10.98 5.73
CA LEU A 103 -6.03 -10.60 5.20
C LEU A 103 -7.18 -11.19 6.00
N GLU A 104 -7.01 -12.39 6.55
CA GLU A 104 -7.94 -12.95 7.53
C GLU A 104 -8.05 -12.06 8.77
N TYR A 105 -6.90 -11.62 9.31
CA TYR A 105 -6.86 -10.70 10.44
C TYR A 105 -7.54 -9.36 10.14
N TYR A 106 -7.25 -8.78 8.97
CA TYR A 106 -7.89 -7.56 8.50
C TYR A 106 -9.41 -7.73 8.43
N LYS A 107 -9.87 -8.83 7.83
CA LYS A 107 -11.29 -9.15 7.68
C LYS A 107 -11.98 -9.23 9.04
N ASP A 108 -11.39 -9.92 10.01
CA ASP A 108 -11.94 -10.02 11.36
C ASP A 108 -12.11 -8.64 12.00
N LEU A 109 -11.08 -7.79 11.95
CA LEU A 109 -11.16 -6.41 12.47
C LEU A 109 -12.29 -5.61 11.82
N THR A 110 -12.44 -5.70 10.51
CA THR A 110 -13.47 -4.95 9.78
C THR A 110 -14.89 -5.47 10.02
N ASN A 111 -15.04 -6.77 10.29
CA ASN A 111 -16.34 -7.40 10.53
C ASN A 111 -16.78 -7.26 11.98
N GLU A 112 -15.89 -7.58 12.92
CA GLU A 112 -16.19 -7.56 14.36
C GLU A 112 -16.21 -6.14 14.92
N LYS A 113 -15.42 -5.23 14.32
CA LYS A 113 -15.27 -3.83 14.76
C LYS A 113 -15.06 -3.73 16.28
N PRO A 114 -13.97 -4.33 16.81
CA PRO A 114 -13.68 -4.28 18.24
C PRO A 114 -13.62 -2.83 18.73
N ASP A 115 -13.76 -2.62 20.04
CA ASP A 115 -13.90 -1.27 20.63
C ASP A 115 -12.84 -0.27 20.14
N PHE A 116 -11.60 -0.72 19.92
CA PHE A 116 -10.52 0.14 19.42
C PHE A 116 -10.66 0.56 17.94
N MET A 117 -11.58 -0.04 17.18
CA MET A 117 -11.92 0.32 15.80
C MET A 117 -13.15 1.26 15.73
N GLN A 118 -13.80 1.53 16.85
CA GLN A 118 -15.03 2.33 16.89
C GLN A 118 -14.71 3.82 16.96
N MET A 119 -15.76 4.65 16.86
CA MET A 119 -15.73 6.11 17.06
C MET A 119 -14.70 6.91 16.22
N ASN A 120 -14.05 6.28 15.22
CA ASN A 120 -12.94 6.80 14.39
C ASN A 120 -11.52 6.76 15.03
N ILE A 121 -11.21 5.79 15.93
CA ILE A 121 -9.89 5.76 16.64
C ILE A 121 -8.84 5.49 15.58
N VAL A 122 -9.17 4.54 14.71
CA VAL A 122 -8.34 4.11 13.61
C VAL A 122 -8.71 4.93 12.39
N ASP A 123 -7.72 5.67 11.89
CA ASP A 123 -7.80 6.38 10.63
C ASP A 123 -7.61 5.41 9.46
N LEU A 124 -6.57 4.56 9.54
CA LEU A 124 -6.22 3.66 8.45
C LEU A 124 -5.66 2.32 8.93
N LEU A 125 -6.09 1.24 8.29
CA LEU A 125 -5.47 -0.08 8.35
C LEU A 125 -4.63 -0.29 7.09
N VAL A 126 -3.32 -0.51 7.27
CA VAL A 126 -2.36 -0.68 6.17
C VAL A 126 -1.76 -2.08 6.24
N PRO A 127 -2.29 -3.06 5.48
CA PRO A 127 -1.70 -4.38 5.39
C PRO A 127 -0.47 -4.36 4.46
N LEU A 128 0.68 -4.90 4.88
CA LEU A 128 1.95 -4.80 4.15
C LEU A 128 2.69 -6.14 4.15
N SER A 129 3.44 -6.45 3.10
CA SER A 129 4.54 -7.40 3.22
C SER A 129 5.70 -6.75 3.98
N ASN A 130 6.55 -7.53 4.67
CA ASN A 130 7.70 -6.96 5.36
C ASN A 130 8.68 -6.23 4.41
N ALA A 131 8.77 -6.69 3.16
CA ALA A 131 9.54 -6.01 2.13
C ALA A 131 8.95 -4.61 1.81
N ASN A 132 7.63 -4.53 1.65
CA ASN A 132 6.94 -3.26 1.37
C ASN A 132 6.96 -2.32 2.57
N TYR A 133 6.90 -2.83 3.80
CA TYR A 133 7.13 -2.02 5.00
C TYR A 133 8.50 -1.33 4.96
N ASN A 134 9.57 -2.05 4.62
CA ASN A 134 10.90 -1.43 4.46
C ASN A 134 10.91 -0.36 3.37
N GLN A 135 10.20 -0.57 2.27
CA GLN A 135 10.07 0.42 1.22
C GLN A 135 9.33 1.68 1.69
N VAL A 136 8.29 1.54 2.51
CA VAL A 136 7.62 2.68 3.17
C VAL A 136 8.60 3.46 4.06
N LEU A 137 9.45 2.76 4.83
CA LEU A 137 10.47 3.40 5.66
C LEU A 137 11.50 4.16 4.82
N ILE A 138 11.96 3.57 3.71
CA ILE A 138 12.94 4.18 2.79
C ILE A 138 12.35 5.41 2.12
N GLN A 139 11.12 5.30 1.62
CA GLN A 139 10.42 6.40 0.92
C GLN A 139 9.88 7.46 1.87
N LYS A 140 9.78 7.16 3.17
CA LYS A 140 9.22 8.03 4.20
C LYS A 140 7.81 8.52 3.82
N SER A 141 7.02 7.66 3.18
CA SER A 141 5.70 8.02 2.66
C SER A 141 4.85 6.80 2.40
N LEU A 142 3.53 6.94 2.56
CA LEU A 142 2.53 5.95 2.14
C LEU A 142 1.93 6.25 0.76
N ILE A 143 2.24 7.41 0.15
CA ILE A 143 1.59 7.85 -1.10
C ILE A 143 1.80 6.83 -2.23
N GLY A 144 3.05 6.40 -2.44
CA GLY A 144 3.38 5.39 -3.46
C GLY A 144 2.79 4.01 -3.13
N TYR A 145 2.63 3.72 -1.83
CA TYR A 145 2.06 2.46 -1.38
C TYR A 145 0.55 2.39 -1.63
N GLN A 146 -0.17 3.50 -1.53
CA GLN A 146 -1.63 3.53 -1.74
C GLN A 146 -2.03 3.05 -3.14
N GLN A 147 -1.33 3.49 -4.18
CA GLN A 147 -1.56 3.02 -5.55
C GLN A 147 -1.31 1.51 -5.71
N PHE A 148 -0.28 1.00 -5.02
CA PHE A 148 0.02 -0.43 -5.01
C PHE A 148 -1.05 -1.22 -4.24
N PHE A 149 -1.51 -0.71 -3.09
CA PHE A 149 -2.57 -1.30 -2.29
C PHE A 149 -3.88 -1.45 -3.08
N ASP A 150 -4.32 -0.39 -3.77
CA ASP A 150 -5.54 -0.43 -4.57
C ASP A 150 -5.50 -1.50 -5.66
N LYS A 151 -4.33 -1.70 -6.26
CA LYS A 151 -4.12 -2.68 -7.33
C LYS A 151 -4.10 -4.13 -6.84
N TYR A 152 -3.51 -4.40 -5.67
CA TYR A 152 -3.20 -5.78 -5.24
C TYR A 152 -3.98 -6.26 -4.01
N TYR A 153 -4.52 -5.34 -3.20
CA TYR A 153 -5.21 -5.65 -1.95
C TYR A 153 -6.69 -5.26 -1.98
N ALA A 154 -7.05 -4.07 -2.49
CA ALA A 154 -8.41 -3.56 -2.38
C ALA A 154 -9.49 -4.48 -2.97
N GLY A 155 -9.19 -5.23 -4.03
CA GLY A 155 -10.12 -6.24 -4.59
C GLY A 155 -10.31 -7.49 -3.72
N LYS A 156 -9.34 -7.82 -2.86
CA LYS A 156 -9.36 -8.98 -1.95
C LYS A 156 -10.04 -8.68 -0.60
N LEU A 157 -10.24 -7.39 -0.31
CA LEU A 157 -10.74 -6.88 0.96
C LEU A 157 -12.22 -6.45 0.90
N LYS A 158 -12.90 -6.73 -0.22
CA LYS A 158 -14.34 -6.48 -0.41
C LYS A 158 -15.19 -7.68 -0.04
#